data_AF-A1VTI6-F1
#
_entry.id   AF-A1VTI6-F1
#
_cell.length_a   1.000
_cell.length_b   1.000
_cell.length_c   1.000
_cell.angle_alpha   90.00
_cell.angle_beta   90.00
_cell.angle_gamma   90.00
#
_symmetry.space_group_name_H-M   'P 1'
#
loop_
_entity.id
_entity.type
_entity.pdbx_description
1 polymer ?
#
loop_
_entity_poly.entity_id
_entity_poly.type
_entity_poly.pdbx_seq_one_letter_code
_entity_poly.pdbx_strand_id
1 'polypeptide(L)'
;MPMKTHFAFDVQYLADSDRTQPQRDAVMGALESTLKALLAAQDSAATVAVSDSHKGPGNKLVELTTTLDDARIAGILKAFSAQHGVSVTAFE
;
A
#
# COMPACT_ATOMS: atom_id res chain seq x y z
N MET A 1 -26.19 3.94 3.46
CA MET A 1 -25.14 2.95 3.16
C MET A 1 -23.82 3.70 3.07
N PRO A 2 -22.74 3.27 3.73
CA PRO A 2 -21.45 3.93 3.55
C PRO A 2 -20.98 3.72 2.11
N MET A 3 -20.72 4.80 1.38
CA MET A 3 -20.13 4.72 0.06
C MET A 3 -18.69 4.23 0.24
N LYS A 4 -18.39 3.07 -0.34
CA LYS A 4 -17.04 2.54 -0.38
C LYS A 4 -16.32 3.17 -1.56
N THR A 5 -15.19 3.78 -1.30
CA THR A 5 -14.32 4.37 -2.30
C THR A 5 -13.24 3.36 -2.66
N HIS A 6 -12.96 3.24 -3.96
CA HIS A 6 -11.92 2.39 -4.50
C HIS A 6 -10.71 3.25 -4.87
N PHE A 7 -9.54 2.86 -4.40
CA PHE A 7 -8.27 3.53 -4.66
C PHE A 7 -7.30 2.51 -5.25
N ALA A 8 -6.56 2.93 -6.27
CA ALA A 8 -5.45 2.17 -6.81
C ALA A 8 -4.17 3.00 -6.67
N PHE A 9 -3.09 2.35 -6.23
CA PHE A 9 -1.78 3.00 -6.13
C PHE A 9 -0.65 2.00 -6.38
N ASP A 10 0.41 2.48 -7.01
CA ASP A 10 1.66 1.71 -7.12
C ASP A 10 2.50 1.91 -5.86
N VAL A 11 3.08 0.82 -5.38
CA VAL A 11 4.11 0.81 -4.34
C VAL A 11 5.40 0.32 -4.97
N GLN A 12 6.44 1.14 -4.88
CA GLN A 12 7.77 0.81 -5.38
C GLN A 12 8.82 0.96 -4.29
N TYR A 13 9.83 0.10 -4.30
CA TYR A 13 11.00 0.33 -3.48
C TYR A 13 11.84 1.48 -4.02
N LEU A 14 12.25 2.42 -3.15
CA LEU A 14 13.25 3.42 -3.53
C LEU A 14 14.58 2.73 -3.84
N ALA A 15 15.21 3.11 -4.95
CA ALA A 15 16.49 2.54 -5.39
C ALA A 15 17.57 2.66 -4.29
N ASP A 16 17.56 3.77 -3.54
CA ASP A 16 18.43 4.11 -2.41
C ASP A 16 18.16 3.34 -1.10
N SER A 17 17.22 2.40 -1.07
CA SER A 17 17.08 1.55 0.13
C SER A 17 18.30 0.64 0.27
N ASP A 18 19.01 0.73 1.41
CA ASP A 18 20.08 -0.19 1.85
C ASP A 18 19.63 -1.67 1.96
N ARG A 19 18.34 -1.95 1.72
CA ARG A 19 17.76 -3.28 1.79
C ARG A 19 18.14 -4.13 0.59
N THR A 20 18.55 -5.37 0.86
CA THR A 20 18.82 -6.39 -0.15
C THR A 20 17.53 -6.87 -0.81
N GLN A 21 17.64 -7.46 -1.99
CA GLN A 21 16.47 -7.94 -2.76
C GLN A 21 15.56 -8.91 -1.95
N PRO A 22 16.07 -9.88 -1.17
CA PRO A 22 15.23 -10.73 -0.33
C PRO A 22 14.46 -9.96 0.76
N GLN A 23 15.04 -8.88 1.30
CA GLN A 23 14.36 -8.05 2.29
C GLN A 23 13.25 -7.22 1.65
N ARG A 24 13.48 -6.71 0.44
CA ARG A 24 12.46 -6.01 -0.35
C ARG A 24 11.30 -6.95 -0.68
N ASP A 25 11.60 -8.17 -1.11
CA ASP A 25 10.59 -9.19 -1.42
C ASP A 25 9.79 -9.59 -0.17
N ALA A 26 10.43 -9.71 0.98
CA ALA A 26 9.74 -9.99 2.24
C ALA A 26 8.73 -8.90 2.62
N VAL A 27 9.10 -7.63 2.47
CA VAL A 27 8.18 -6.51 2.75
C VAL A 27 7.08 -6.43 1.69
N MET A 28 7.40 -6.61 0.40
CA MET A 28 6.39 -6.63 -0.67
C MET A 28 5.42 -7.81 -0.52
N GLY A 29 5.90 -8.97 -0.06
CA GLY A 29 5.07 -10.12 0.27
C GLY A 29 4.17 -9.89 1.50
N ALA A 30 4.62 -9.07 2.45
CA ALA A 30 3.84 -8.69 3.63
C ALA A 30 2.96 -7.43 3.42
N LEU A 31 3.05 -6.80 2.23
CA LEU A 31 2.40 -5.51 1.92
C LEU A 31 0.89 -5.56 2.14
N GLU A 32 0.23 -6.59 1.60
CA GLU A 32 -1.21 -6.76 1.69
C GLU A 32 -1.67 -6.87 3.15
N SER A 33 -1.05 -7.77 3.91
CA SER A 33 -1.43 -8.04 5.30
C SER A 33 -1.17 -6.82 6.19
N THR A 34 -0.07 -6.11 5.96
CA THR A 34 0.31 -4.92 6.74
C THR A 34 -0.65 -3.76 6.49
N LEU A 35 -0.91 -3.44 5.22
CA LEU A 35 -1.86 -2.37 4.86
C LEU A 35 -3.27 -2.71 5.35
N LYS A 36 -3.71 -3.96 5.17
CA LYS A 36 -5.01 -4.42 5.65
C LYS A 36 -5.15 -4.26 7.15
N ALA A 37 -4.12 -4.60 7.94
CA ALA A 37 -4.15 -4.42 9.39
C ALA A 37 -4.23 -2.93 9.80
N LEU A 38 -3.48 -2.05 9.13
CA LEU A 38 -3.50 -0.61 9.38
C LEU A 38 -4.87 0.01 9.06
N LEU A 39 -5.47 -0.41 7.95
CA LEU A 39 -6.79 0.07 7.52
C LEU A 39 -7.90 -0.51 8.39
N ALA A 40 -7.85 -1.80 8.72
CA ALA A 40 -8.85 -2.49 9.56
C ALA A 40 -8.97 -1.89 10.97
N ALA A 41 -7.91 -1.23 11.47
CA ALA A 41 -7.94 -0.50 12.74
C ALA A 41 -8.89 0.72 12.71
N GLN A 42 -9.17 1.28 11.54
CA GLN A 42 -10.06 2.44 11.36
C GLN A 42 -11.34 2.11 10.59
N ASP A 43 -11.26 1.14 9.66
CA ASP A 43 -12.37 0.64 8.86
C ASP A 43 -12.27 -0.88 8.76
N SER A 44 -12.98 -1.59 9.61
CA SER A 44 -13.00 -3.06 9.63
C SER A 44 -13.54 -3.68 8.33
N ALA A 45 -14.20 -2.90 7.47
CA ALA A 45 -14.70 -3.33 6.18
C ALA A 45 -13.75 -3.02 5.01
N ALA A 46 -12.56 -2.48 5.31
CA ALA A 46 -11.55 -2.18 4.31
C ALA A 46 -10.96 -3.47 3.71
N THR A 47 -10.80 -3.48 2.39
CA THR A 47 -10.17 -4.58 1.65
C THR A 47 -8.95 -4.06 0.92
N VAL A 48 -7.88 -4.85 0.97
CA VAL A 48 -6.62 -4.59 0.26
C VAL A 48 -6.35 -5.79 -0.62
N ALA A 49 -6.02 -5.55 -1.88
CA ALA A 49 -5.51 -6.54 -2.80
C ALA A 49 -4.16 -6.04 -3.33
N VAL A 50 -3.19 -6.94 -3.43
CA VAL A 50 -1.85 -6.62 -3.96
C VAL A 50 -1.57 -7.52 -5.16
N SER A 51 -1.22 -6.88 -6.27
CA SER A 51 -0.92 -7.53 -7.54
C SER A 51 0.46 -7.10 -8.05
N ASP A 52 1.05 -7.91 -8.93
CA ASP A 52 2.28 -7.53 -9.62
C ASP A 52 2.01 -6.37 -10.60
N SER A 53 2.78 -5.30 -10.49
CA SER A 53 2.67 -4.17 -11.42
C SER A 53 3.41 -4.49 -12.72
N HIS A 54 2.85 -4.07 -13.86
CA HIS A 54 3.49 -4.22 -15.17
C HIS A 54 4.81 -3.40 -15.32
N LYS A 55 5.13 -2.55 -14.34
CA LYS A 55 6.34 -1.71 -14.32
C LYS A 55 7.64 -2.46 -14.00
N GLY A 56 7.58 -3.76 -13.70
CA GLY A 56 8.74 -4.62 -13.50
C GLY A 56 9.00 -4.98 -12.03
N PRO A 57 10.04 -5.81 -11.77
CA PRO A 57 10.30 -6.39 -10.45
C PRO A 57 10.53 -5.30 -9.39
N GLY A 58 9.83 -5.41 -8.26
CA GLY A 58 9.88 -4.44 -7.17
C GLY A 58 8.79 -3.36 -7.19
N ASN A 59 7.89 -3.41 -8.18
CA ASN A 59 6.67 -2.61 -8.24
C ASN A 59 5.46 -3.50 -7.95
N LYS A 60 4.62 -3.08 -7.02
CA LYS A 60 3.35 -3.75 -6.70
C LYS A 60 2.21 -2.77 -6.90
N LEU A 61 1.16 -3.22 -7.56
CA LEU A 61 -0.10 -2.51 -7.65
C LEU A 61 -0.92 -2.88 -6.42
N VAL A 62 -1.45 -1.87 -5.72
CA VAL A 62 -2.32 -2.07 -4.57
C VAL A 62 -3.68 -1.48 -4.87
N GLU A 63 -4.71 -2.30 -4.68
CA GLU A 63 -6.10 -1.92 -4.79
C GLU A 63 -6.72 -1.91 -3.38
N LEU A 64 -7.28 -0.77 -3.00
CA LEU A 64 -7.85 -0.51 -1.69
C LEU A 64 -9.32 -0.14 -1.87
N THR A 65 -10.22 -0.86 -1.21
CA THR A 65 -11.61 -0.45 -1.05
C THR A 65 -11.86 -0.10 0.41
N THR A 66 -12.29 1.12 0.71
CA THR A 66 -12.54 1.56 2.09
C THR A 66 -13.62 2.64 2.14
N THR A 67 -14.16 2.88 3.33
CA THR A 67 -15.09 3.98 3.64
C THR A 67 -14.37 5.21 4.20
N LEU A 68 -13.04 5.14 4.37
CA LEU A 68 -12.21 6.24 4.81
C LEU A 68 -12.10 7.32 3.73
N ASP A 69 -11.99 8.57 4.19
CA ASP A 69 -11.69 9.72 3.34
C ASP A 69 -10.22 9.74 2.89
N ASP A 70 -9.95 10.41 1.76
CA ASP A 70 -8.63 10.53 1.14
C ASP A 70 -7.56 11.03 2.10
N ALA A 71 -7.90 11.97 3.00
CA ALA A 71 -6.95 12.53 3.94
C ALA A 71 -6.46 11.49 4.97
N ARG A 72 -7.37 10.64 5.47
CA ARG A 72 -7.00 9.51 6.34
C ARG A 72 -6.15 8.48 5.60
N ILE A 73 -6.53 8.14 4.37
CA ILE A 73 -5.80 7.16 3.56
C ILE A 73 -4.39 7.68 3.27
N ALA A 74 -4.26 8.93 2.83
CA ALA A 74 -2.97 9.57 2.61
C ALA A 74 -2.09 9.56 3.88
N GLY A 75 -2.69 9.79 5.06
CA GLY A 75 -1.99 9.67 6.35
C GLY A 75 -1.46 8.26 6.61
N ILE A 76 -2.28 7.23 6.41
CA ILE A 76 -1.89 5.82 6.57
C ILE A 76 -0.78 5.46 5.59
N LEU A 77 -0.95 5.79 4.31
CA LEU A 77 0.01 5.48 3.25
C LEU A 77 1.34 6.22 3.47
N LYS A 78 1.31 7.47 3.96
CA LYS A 78 2.51 8.24 4.30
C LYS A 78 3.27 7.67 5.51
N ALA A 79 2.56 7.20 6.53
CA ALA A 79 3.18 6.52 7.67
C ALA A 79 3.82 5.19 7.23
N PHE A 80 3.09 4.43 6.41
CA PHE A 80 3.56 3.18 5.84
C PHE A 80 4.81 3.38 4.96
N SER A 81 4.80 4.36 4.05
CA SER A 81 5.93 4.67 3.18
C SER A 81 7.18 5.03 3.97
N ALA A 82 7.05 5.86 5.01
CA ALA A 82 8.14 6.24 5.91
C ALA A 82 8.70 5.05 6.71
N GLN A 83 7.83 4.20 7.26
CA GLN A 83 8.23 3.04 8.06
C GLN A 83 8.93 1.96 7.21
N HIS A 84 8.43 1.75 5.98
CA HIS A 84 8.90 0.67 5.11
C HIS A 84 9.88 1.15 4.03
N GLY A 85 10.20 2.44 3.94
CA GLY A 85 11.14 2.98 2.94
C GLY A 85 10.69 2.74 1.50
N VAL A 86 9.38 2.69 1.28
CA VAL A 86 8.76 2.50 -0.05
C VAL A 86 8.16 3.81 -0.52
N SER A 87 8.11 4.02 -1.83
CA SER A 87 7.37 5.13 -2.42
C SER A 87 5.98 4.65 -2.81
N VAL A 88 4.96 5.44 -2.49
CA VAL A 88 3.57 5.18 -2.84
C VAL A 88 3.14 6.26 -3.83
N THR A 89 2.63 5.83 -4.99
CA THR A 89 2.15 6.72 -6.05
C THR A 89 0.69 6.36 -6.32
N ALA A 90 -0.22 7.21 -5.88
CA ALA A 90 -1.65 7.05 -6.17
C ALA A 90 -1.95 7.39 -7.63
N PHE A 91 -2.88 6.66 -8.22
CA PHE A 91 -3.50 7.04 -9.48
C PHE A 91 -4.68 7.96 -9.16
N GLU A 92 -4.63 9.21 -9.64
CA GLU A 92 -5.77 10.14 -9.62
C GLU A 92 -6.92 9.65 -10.53
#